data_AF-A0A0A8WNG3-F1
#
_entry.id   AF-A0A0A8WNG3-F1
#
_cell.length_a   1.000
_cell.length_b   1.000
_cell.length_c   1.000
_cell.angle_alpha   90.00
_cell.angle_beta   90.00
_cell.angle_gamma   90.00
#
_symmetry.space_group_name_H-M   'P 1'
#
loop_
_entity.id
_entity.type
_entity.pdbx_description
1 polymer ?
#
loop_
_entity_poly.entity_id
_entity_poly.type
_entity_poly.pdbx_seq_one_letter_code
_entity_poly.pdbx_strand_id
1 'polypeptide(L)'
;MTYWYYTSILVLGMVAIAAASPEPSLPPCLSSPNCVSSQAKDSHFIAPLAFTGQPEAAIARLKDILGQRADATIIAADSATIRVEFRTFLGFVDDGLFVLDGPNSLIHWRSAARTGYWDLGKNRRRLEEIRQQFAF
;
A
#
# COMPACT_ATOMS: atom_id res chain seq x y z
N MET A 1 63.15 -30.65 18.50
CA MET A 1 62.08 -29.96 19.24
C MET A 1 61.55 -28.84 18.36
N THR A 2 60.47 -29.08 17.61
CA THR A 2 59.80 -28.04 16.82
C THR A 2 58.31 -28.33 16.87
N TYR A 3 57.59 -27.56 17.67
CA TYR A 3 56.14 -27.62 17.82
C TYR A 3 55.48 -26.84 16.67
N TRP A 4 54.57 -27.47 15.95
CA TRP A 4 53.73 -26.85 14.94
C TRP A 4 52.39 -26.49 15.58
N TYR A 5 52.08 -25.19 15.70
CA TYR A 5 50.77 -24.73 16.18
C TYR A 5 49.80 -24.71 15.00
N TYR A 6 48.81 -25.60 15.02
CA TYR A 6 47.61 -25.51 14.17
C TYR A 6 46.63 -24.55 14.82
N THR A 7 46.42 -23.37 14.25
CA THR A 7 45.33 -22.47 14.63
C THR A 7 44.10 -22.80 13.78
N SER A 8 43.15 -23.53 14.37
CA SER A 8 41.82 -23.71 13.80
C SER A 8 41.06 -22.40 13.86
N ILE A 9 40.81 -21.77 12.72
CA ILE A 9 39.94 -20.59 12.62
C ILE A 9 38.50 -21.08 12.52
N LEU A 10 37.74 -20.92 13.60
CA LEU A 10 36.29 -21.13 13.64
C LEU A 10 35.63 -19.98 12.88
N VAL A 11 35.16 -20.23 11.66
CA VAL A 11 34.29 -19.30 10.93
C VAL A 11 32.89 -19.44 11.50
N LEU A 12 32.54 -18.58 12.47
CA LEU A 12 31.14 -18.41 12.87
C LEU A 12 30.38 -17.77 11.70
N GLY A 13 29.62 -18.57 10.96
CA GLY A 13 28.65 -18.07 10.00
C GLY A 13 27.58 -17.26 10.72
N MET A 14 27.55 -15.95 10.52
CA MET A 14 26.44 -15.10 10.94
C MET A 14 25.22 -15.48 10.11
N VAL A 15 24.28 -16.23 10.70
CA VAL A 15 22.92 -16.31 10.17
C VAL A 15 22.26 -14.97 10.47
N ALA A 16 22.12 -14.14 9.45
CA ALA A 16 21.31 -12.93 9.53
C ALA A 16 19.84 -13.36 9.70
N ILE A 17 19.32 -13.26 10.92
CA ILE A 17 17.89 -13.33 11.16
C ILE A 17 17.32 -12.02 10.60
N ALA A 18 16.70 -12.10 9.42
CA ALA A 18 15.93 -10.98 8.90
C ALA A 18 14.81 -10.68 9.89
N ALA A 19 14.89 -9.54 10.57
CA ALA A 19 13.75 -9.01 11.31
C ALA A 19 12.62 -8.82 10.30
N ALA A 20 11.44 -9.41 10.57
CA ALA A 20 10.25 -9.19 9.77
C ALA A 20 10.04 -7.67 9.66
N SER A 21 10.07 -7.14 8.44
CA SER A 21 9.67 -5.76 8.21
C SER A 21 8.25 -5.59 8.76
N PRO A 22 7.93 -4.50 9.48
CA PRO A 22 6.57 -4.28 9.94
C PRO A 22 5.63 -4.38 8.73
N GLU A 23 4.58 -5.20 8.88
CA GLU A 23 3.52 -5.33 7.87
C GLU A 23 3.12 -3.93 7.38
N PRO A 24 2.99 -3.72 6.05
CA PRO A 24 2.65 -2.42 5.50
C PRO A 24 1.35 -1.91 6.13
N SER A 25 1.43 -0.85 6.95
CA SER A 25 0.34 -0.44 7.83
C SER A 25 -0.39 0.78 7.31
N LEU A 26 -1.71 0.67 7.15
CA LEU A 26 -2.59 1.79 6.83
C LEU A 26 -3.11 2.44 8.12
N PRO A 27 -3.29 3.77 8.15
CA PRO A 27 -4.04 4.42 9.21
C PRO A 27 -5.44 3.80 9.34
N PRO A 28 -5.96 3.58 10.56
CA PRO A 28 -7.29 3.01 10.73
C PRO A 28 -8.37 3.95 10.17
N CYS A 29 -9.48 3.37 9.71
CA CYS A 29 -10.72 4.13 9.55
C CYS A 29 -11.31 4.40 10.94
N LEU A 30 -11.70 5.65 11.17
CA LEU A 30 -12.47 6.01 12.38
C LEU A 30 -13.93 5.57 12.21
N SER A 31 -14.82 6.01 13.09
CA SER A 31 -16.23 5.63 13.08
C SER A 31 -17.06 6.21 11.93
N SER A 32 -16.48 7.07 11.08
CA SER A 32 -17.21 7.68 9.97
C SER A 32 -17.25 6.75 8.75
N PRO A 33 -18.40 6.60 8.09
CA PRO A 33 -18.59 5.67 6.97
C PRO A 33 -17.91 6.10 5.67
N ASN A 34 -17.38 7.32 5.62
CA ASN A 34 -16.66 7.89 4.48
C ASN A 34 -15.17 7.51 4.42
N CYS A 35 -14.79 6.42 5.08
CA CYS A 35 -13.46 5.80 4.99
C CYS A 35 -13.58 4.36 4.53
N VAL A 36 -12.68 3.92 3.66
CA VAL A 36 -12.52 2.51 3.29
C VAL A 36 -11.05 2.12 3.39
N SER A 37 -10.79 0.88 3.78
CA SER A 37 -9.44 0.36 3.96
C SER A 37 -9.39 -1.15 3.71
N SER A 38 -8.34 -1.64 3.07
CA SER A 38 -8.12 -3.09 2.92
C SER A 38 -7.63 -3.79 4.18
N GLN A 39 -7.36 -3.04 5.23
CA GLN A 39 -6.96 -3.58 6.54
C GLN A 39 -8.04 -3.36 7.62
N ALA A 40 -9.20 -2.83 7.25
CA ALA A 40 -10.34 -2.75 8.16
C ALA A 40 -10.90 -4.14 8.45
N LYS A 41 -11.46 -4.33 9.65
CA LYS A 41 -12.08 -5.59 10.10
C LYS A 41 -13.60 -5.51 10.19
N ASP A 42 -14.16 -4.39 9.76
CA ASP A 42 -15.58 -4.03 9.86
C ASP A 42 -16.14 -3.64 8.48
N SER A 43 -17.23 -2.88 8.45
CA SER A 43 -17.90 -2.41 7.23
C SER A 43 -17.04 -1.48 6.36
N HIS A 44 -15.92 -0.97 6.85
CA HIS A 44 -14.97 -0.18 6.05
C HIS A 44 -14.09 -1.04 5.14
N PHE A 45 -14.11 -2.37 5.30
CA PHE A 45 -13.26 -3.27 4.53
C PHE A 45 -13.50 -3.18 3.02
N ILE A 46 -12.42 -3.19 2.23
CA ILE A 46 -12.42 -3.33 0.78
C ILE A 46 -11.28 -4.26 0.34
N ALA A 47 -11.44 -5.03 -0.74
CA ALA A 47 -10.38 -5.92 -1.20
C ALA A 47 -9.10 -5.13 -1.56
N PRO A 48 -7.89 -5.64 -1.23
CA PRO A 48 -6.63 -5.06 -1.72
C PRO A 48 -6.49 -5.25 -3.24
N LEU A 49 -5.48 -4.60 -3.83
CA LEU A 49 -5.09 -4.89 -5.20
C LEU A 49 -4.13 -6.09 -5.20
N ALA A 50 -4.53 -7.21 -5.81
CA ALA A 50 -3.62 -8.32 -6.05
C ALA A 50 -2.88 -8.11 -7.36
N PHE A 51 -1.59 -8.45 -7.41
CA PHE A 51 -0.77 -8.38 -8.61
C PHE A 51 0.01 -9.67 -8.85
N THR A 52 0.55 -9.80 -10.06
CA THR A 52 1.52 -10.84 -10.42
C THR A 52 2.76 -10.18 -11.02
N GLY A 53 3.88 -10.88 -11.00
CA GLY A 53 5.15 -10.34 -11.51
C GLY A 53 5.88 -9.47 -10.50
N GLN A 54 6.62 -8.47 -11.00
CA GLN A 54 7.51 -7.65 -10.18
C GLN A 54 6.74 -6.56 -9.41
N PRO A 55 7.00 -6.36 -8.11
CA PRO A 55 6.35 -5.33 -7.30
C PRO A 55 6.50 -3.90 -7.88
N GLU A 56 7.64 -3.59 -8.48
CA GLU A 56 7.91 -2.30 -9.11
C GLU A 56 6.99 -2.07 -10.32
N ALA A 57 6.71 -3.11 -11.08
CA ALA A 57 5.78 -3.06 -12.21
C ALA A 57 4.35 -2.85 -11.73
N ALA A 58 3.95 -3.47 -10.62
CA ALA A 58 2.65 -3.25 -10.00
C ALA A 58 2.48 -1.79 -9.53
N ILE A 59 3.50 -1.22 -8.89
CA ILE A 59 3.48 0.19 -8.47
C ILE A 59 3.48 1.14 -9.67
N ALA A 60 4.28 0.87 -10.71
CA ALA A 60 4.29 1.67 -11.93
C ALA A 60 2.91 1.67 -12.60
N ARG A 61 2.30 0.50 -12.77
CA ARG A 61 0.95 0.35 -13.30
C ARG A 61 -0.08 1.15 -12.49
N LEU A 62 -0.01 1.08 -11.17
CA LEU A 62 -0.91 1.85 -10.30
C LEU A 62 -0.72 3.36 -10.47
N LYS A 63 0.53 3.84 -10.61
CA LYS A 63 0.82 5.26 -10.90
C LYS A 63 0.21 5.68 -12.23
N ASP A 64 0.28 4.85 -13.27
CA ASP A 64 -0.32 5.15 -14.58
C ASP A 64 -1.84 5.27 -14.49
N ILE A 65 -2.50 4.31 -13.82
CA ILE A 65 -3.95 4.34 -13.58
C ILE A 65 -4.35 5.61 -12.85
N LEU A 66 -3.65 5.95 -11.76
CA LEU A 66 -3.91 7.16 -10.99
C LEU A 66 -3.66 8.43 -11.81
N GLY A 67 -2.61 8.45 -12.64
CA GLY A 67 -2.26 9.58 -13.49
C GLY A 67 -3.27 9.85 -14.62
N GLN A 68 -4.05 8.85 -15.03
CA GLN A 68 -5.10 8.98 -16.05
C GLN A 68 -6.43 9.48 -15.47
N ARG A 69 -6.60 9.50 -14.14
CA ARG A 69 -7.84 9.93 -13.50
C ARG A 69 -7.92 11.44 -13.38
N ALA A 70 -8.99 12.03 -13.90
CA ALA A 70 -9.24 13.47 -13.80
C ALA A 70 -9.48 13.95 -12.34
N ASP A 71 -9.86 13.03 -11.44
CA ASP A 71 -10.14 13.35 -10.04
C ASP A 71 -8.97 13.07 -9.09
N ALA A 72 -7.79 12.67 -9.58
CA ALA A 72 -6.66 12.24 -8.75
C ALA A 72 -5.41 13.10 -8.94
N THR A 73 -4.74 13.41 -7.84
CA THR A 73 -3.42 14.07 -7.83
C THR A 73 -2.48 13.28 -6.94
N ILE A 74 -1.41 12.71 -7.51
CA ILE A 74 -0.34 12.07 -6.74
C ILE A 74 0.46 13.17 -6.03
N ILE A 75 0.43 13.19 -4.70
CA ILE A 75 1.12 14.22 -3.89
C ILE A 75 2.46 13.76 -3.35
N ALA A 76 2.67 12.44 -3.25
CA ALA A 76 3.96 11.83 -2.92
C ALA A 76 3.96 10.38 -3.41
N ALA A 77 5.09 9.91 -3.90
CA ALA A 77 5.26 8.50 -4.22
C ALA A 77 6.72 8.08 -4.13
N ASP A 78 6.95 6.86 -3.68
CA ASP A 78 8.24 6.18 -3.70
C ASP A 78 8.09 4.80 -4.39
N SER A 79 8.97 3.84 -4.06
CA SER A 79 8.93 2.48 -4.61
C SER A 79 7.87 1.58 -3.97
N ALA A 80 7.39 1.91 -2.77
CA ALA A 80 6.45 1.08 -2.01
C ALA A 80 5.16 1.82 -1.63
N THR A 81 5.14 3.16 -1.67
CA THR A 81 4.02 3.97 -1.20
C THR A 81 3.59 4.98 -2.24
N ILE A 82 2.27 5.19 -2.37
CA ILE A 82 1.69 6.28 -3.15
C ILE A 82 0.65 7.00 -2.29
N ARG A 83 0.78 8.32 -2.17
CA ARG A 83 -0.20 9.22 -1.57
C ARG A 83 -0.88 10.04 -2.65
N VAL A 84 -2.20 10.08 -2.58
CA VAL A 84 -3.05 10.71 -3.60
C VAL A 84 -4.08 11.60 -2.91
N GLU A 85 -4.36 12.76 -3.48
CA GLU A 85 -5.58 13.50 -3.18
C GLU A 85 -6.61 13.21 -4.27
N PHE A 86 -7.82 12.85 -3.88
CA PHE A 86 -8.95 12.80 -4.79
C PHE A 86 -9.84 14.02 -4.60
N ARG A 87 -10.13 14.73 -5.69
CA ARG A 87 -10.92 15.97 -5.66
C ARG A 87 -12.19 15.83 -6.45
N THR A 88 -13.31 16.13 -5.79
CA THR A 88 -14.62 16.11 -6.44
C THR A 88 -14.93 17.47 -7.06
N PHE A 89 -15.84 17.50 -8.03
CA PHE A 89 -16.33 18.76 -8.63
C PHE A 89 -16.93 19.75 -7.60
N LEU A 90 -17.45 19.24 -6.49
CA LEU A 90 -18.00 20.06 -5.39
C LEU A 90 -16.93 20.56 -4.40
N GLY A 91 -15.64 20.31 -4.66
CA GLY A 91 -14.54 20.77 -3.83
C GLY A 91 -14.18 19.87 -2.64
N PHE A 92 -14.90 18.76 -2.42
CA PHE A 92 -14.49 17.76 -1.41
C PHE A 92 -13.18 17.09 -1.78
N VAL A 93 -12.33 16.88 -0.77
CA VAL A 93 -11.02 16.24 -0.88
C VAL A 93 -11.00 14.98 -0.05
N ASP A 94 -10.62 13.87 -0.68
CA ASP A 94 -10.37 12.58 -0.03
C ASP A 94 -8.88 12.25 -0.11
N ASP A 95 -8.31 11.71 0.96
CA ASP A 95 -6.93 11.23 1.00
C ASP A 95 -6.87 9.73 0.64
N GLY A 96 -6.09 9.40 -0.39
CA GLY A 96 -5.73 8.05 -0.78
C GLY A 96 -4.32 7.68 -0.32
N LEU A 97 -4.15 6.47 0.21
CA LEU A 97 -2.85 5.89 0.54
C LEU A 97 -2.80 4.46 0.00
N PHE A 98 -1.75 4.13 -0.73
CA PHE A 98 -1.46 2.81 -1.26
C PHE A 98 -0.09 2.38 -0.75
N VAL A 99 0.01 1.15 -0.25
CA VAL A 99 1.22 0.60 0.35
C VAL A 99 1.44 -0.81 -0.18
N LEU A 100 2.62 -1.04 -0.75
CA LEU A 100 3.06 -2.31 -1.32
C LEU A 100 3.35 -3.32 -0.23
N ASP A 101 2.79 -4.51 -0.41
CA ASP A 101 3.14 -5.75 0.26
C ASP A 101 3.69 -6.73 -0.78
N GLY A 102 4.98 -6.57 -1.07
CA GLY A 102 5.70 -7.39 -2.04
C GLY A 102 5.64 -8.89 -1.72
N PRO A 103 5.95 -9.32 -0.47
CA PRO A 103 5.91 -10.72 -0.08
C PRO A 103 4.57 -11.41 -0.35
N ASN A 104 3.45 -10.73 -0.15
CA ASN A 104 2.12 -11.29 -0.38
C ASN A 104 1.54 -10.97 -1.77
N SER A 105 2.28 -10.26 -2.63
CA SER A 105 1.81 -9.79 -3.94
C SER A 105 0.52 -8.96 -3.86
N LEU A 106 0.44 -8.10 -2.84
CA LEU A 106 -0.69 -7.20 -2.59
C LEU A 106 -0.25 -5.74 -2.58
N ILE A 107 -1.15 -4.84 -2.95
CA ILE A 107 -1.07 -3.43 -2.59
C ILE A 107 -2.26 -3.16 -1.68
N HIS A 108 -1.97 -2.88 -0.42
CA HIS A 108 -2.95 -2.41 0.54
C HIS A 108 -3.28 -0.95 0.29
N TRP A 109 -4.51 -0.55 0.60
CA TRP A 109 -4.97 0.81 0.36
C TRP A 109 -6.06 1.29 1.28
N ARG A 110 -6.15 2.61 1.38
CA ARG A 110 -7.17 3.37 2.09
C ARG A 110 -7.61 4.57 1.27
N SER A 111 -8.88 4.94 1.36
CA SER A 111 -9.41 6.24 0.92
C SER A 111 -10.32 6.81 1.99
N ALA A 112 -10.10 8.06 2.40
CA ALA A 112 -10.86 8.69 3.46
C ALA A 112 -11.12 10.17 3.16
N ALA A 113 -12.36 10.62 3.33
CA ALA A 113 -12.71 12.04 3.20
C ALA A 113 -12.05 12.87 4.32
N ARG A 114 -11.56 14.08 3.99
CA ARG A 114 -11.03 15.02 5.00
C ARG A 114 -12.12 15.64 5.88
N THR A 115 -13.32 15.81 5.32
CA THR A 115 -14.45 16.47 5.98
C THR A 115 -15.77 15.80 5.61
N GLY A 116 -16.82 16.10 6.38
CA GLY A 116 -18.12 15.47 6.26
C GLY A 116 -18.18 14.11 6.96
N TYR A 117 -19.39 13.58 7.13
CA TYR A 117 -19.61 12.26 7.73
C TYR A 117 -19.95 11.21 6.66
N TRP A 118 -20.72 11.61 5.64
CA TRP A 118 -21.17 10.75 4.55
C TRP A 118 -20.55 11.20 3.22
N ASP A 119 -20.08 10.24 2.42
CA ASP A 119 -19.57 10.46 1.05
C ASP A 119 -20.47 9.78 -0.01
N LEU A 120 -21.62 9.24 0.40
CA LEU A 120 -22.53 8.44 -0.42
C LEU A 120 -21.83 7.23 -1.09
N GLY A 121 -20.81 6.66 -0.45
CA GLY A 121 -20.05 5.51 -0.96
C GLY A 121 -19.05 5.87 -2.07
N LYS A 122 -18.70 7.15 -2.23
CA LYS A 122 -17.80 7.63 -3.28
C LYS A 122 -16.40 7.03 -3.16
N ASN A 123 -15.84 6.96 -1.95
CA ASN A 123 -14.53 6.37 -1.72
C ASN A 123 -14.53 4.89 -2.11
N ARG A 124 -15.55 4.12 -1.70
CA ARG A 124 -15.67 2.71 -2.10
C ARG A 124 -15.77 2.53 -3.62
N ARG A 125 -16.67 3.26 -4.29
CA ARG A 125 -16.85 3.16 -5.75
C ARG A 125 -15.56 3.48 -6.49
N ARG A 126 -14.89 4.57 -6.11
CA ARG A 126 -13.61 4.98 -6.71
C ARG A 126 -12.55 3.90 -6.61
N LEU A 127 -12.39 3.32 -5.42
CA LEU A 127 -11.41 2.27 -5.24
C LEU A 127 -11.80 1.03 -6.07
N GLU A 128 -13.06 0.61 -6.10
CA GLU A 128 -13.46 -0.50 -6.98
C GLU A 128 -13.19 -0.25 -8.47
N GLU A 129 -13.39 0.98 -8.97
CA GLU A 129 -13.00 1.36 -10.35
C GLU A 129 -11.50 1.19 -10.58
N ILE A 130 -10.67 1.68 -9.66
CA ILE A 130 -9.21 1.52 -9.73
C ILE A 130 -8.83 0.04 -9.70
N ARG A 131 -9.47 -0.76 -8.84
CA ARG A 131 -9.22 -2.21 -8.76
C ARG A 131 -9.55 -2.92 -10.06
N GLN A 132 -10.66 -2.55 -10.69
CA GLN A 132 -11.06 -3.10 -11.98
C GLN A 132 -10.05 -2.74 -13.07
N GLN A 133 -9.60 -1.49 -13.15
CA GLN A 133 -8.57 -1.06 -14.11
C GLN A 133 -7.20 -1.72 -13.85
N PHE A 134 -6.93 -2.09 -12.59
CA PHE A 134 -5.70 -2.75 -12.19
C PHE A 134 -5.67 -4.27 -12.50
N ALA A 135 -6.81 -4.91 -12.72
CA ALA A 135 -6.90 -6.36 -12.88
C ALA A 135 -6.56 -6.89 -14.30
N PHE A 136 -6.24 -6.01 -15.26
CA PHE A 136 -6.03 -6.34 -16.68
C PHE A 136 -4.62 -6.04 -17.18
#